data_AF-A0A1S3QYR2-F1
#
_entry.id   AF-A0A1S3QYR2-F1
#
_cell.length_a   1.000
_cell.length_b   1.000
_cell.length_c   1.000
_cell.angle_alpha   90.00
_cell.angle_beta   90.00
_cell.angle_gamma   90.00
#
_symmetry.space_group_name_H-M   'P 1'
#
loop_
_entity.id
_entity.type
_entity.pdbx_description
1 polymer ?
#
loop_
_entity_poly.entity_id
_entity_poly.type
_entity_poly.pdbx_seq_one_letter_code
_entity_poly.pdbx_strand_id
1 'polypeptide(L)'
;GTLQKFVDDVFVAILNTKRPPPIAVRFFFDFLDDMAEKHGIDDPDTVHIWKTNSLPLRFWVNILKNPQFVFDVQVTDSVDAVLSVIAQTFIDSCTTTEHKVGRDSPVNKLLYAREIPRYKQLVER
;
A
#
# COMPACT_ATOMS: atom_id res chain seq x y z
N GLY A 1 -9.08 -1.39 16.74
CA GLY A 1 -9.20 -2.75 17.32
C GLY A 1 -7.86 -3.23 17.87
N THR A 2 -7.78 -4.47 18.37
CA THR A 2 -6.58 -5.04 19.03
C THR A 2 -5.32 -5.00 18.15
N LEU A 3 -5.47 -5.22 16.84
CA LEU A 3 -4.35 -5.21 15.89
C LEU A 3 -4.00 -3.82 15.36
N GLN A 4 -4.80 -2.79 15.65
CA GLN A 4 -4.74 -1.50 14.96
C GLN A 4 -3.37 -0.84 15.06
N LYS A 5 -2.79 -0.81 16.26
CA LYS A 5 -1.49 -0.20 16.49
C LYS A 5 -0.40 -0.83 15.62
N PHE A 6 -0.40 -2.16 15.50
CA PHE A 6 0.60 -2.88 14.70
C PHE A 6 0.42 -2.61 13.20
N VAL A 7 -0.82 -2.53 12.73
CA VAL A 7 -1.12 -2.18 11.33
C VAL A 7 -0.68 -0.76 11.01
N ASP A 8 -1.02 0.20 11.90
CA ASP A 8 -0.58 1.59 11.80
C ASP A 8 0.94 1.69 11.71
N ASP A 9 1.66 1.04 12.63
CA ASP A 9 3.11 1.10 12.72
C ASP A 9 3.77 0.54 11.44
N VAL A 10 3.24 -0.55 10.87
CA VAL A 10 3.75 -1.13 9.62
C VAL A 10 3.46 -0.22 8.43
N PHE A 11 2.26 0.32 8.30
CA PHE A 11 1.89 1.19 7.18
C PHE A 11 2.70 2.48 7.20
N VAL A 12 2.87 3.08 8.39
CA VAL A 12 3.76 4.23 8.56
C VAL A 12 5.20 3.83 8.23
N ALA A 13 5.71 2.68 8.67
CA ALA A 13 7.07 2.28 8.34
C ALA A 13 7.33 2.13 6.82
N ILE A 14 6.33 1.67 6.07
CA ILE A 14 6.42 1.46 4.62
C ILE A 14 6.20 2.75 3.83
N LEU A 15 5.21 3.56 4.21
CA LEU A 15 4.73 4.69 3.41
C LEU A 15 5.31 6.05 3.86
N ASN A 16 5.88 6.16 5.05
CA ASN A 16 6.26 7.45 5.62
C ASN A 16 7.50 8.06 4.93
N THR A 17 7.27 9.20 4.28
CA THR A 17 8.29 10.02 3.60
C THR A 17 9.12 10.92 4.52
N LYS A 18 8.87 10.91 5.84
CA LYS A 18 9.72 11.67 6.81
C LYS A 18 11.15 11.13 6.91
N ARG A 19 11.42 9.92 6.42
CA ARG A 19 12.77 9.37 6.31
C ARG A 19 13.14 9.30 4.84
N PRO A 20 14.41 9.55 4.47
CA PRO A 20 14.85 9.36 3.09
C PRO A 20 14.53 7.93 2.64
N PRO A 21 13.89 7.75 1.47
CA PRO A 21 13.59 6.42 0.96
C PRO A 21 14.90 5.68 0.63
N PRO A 22 14.89 4.33 0.62
CA PRO A 22 16.04 3.56 0.15
C PRO A 22 16.48 4.03 -1.24
N ILE A 23 17.79 4.02 -1.50
CA ILE A 23 18.35 4.53 -2.77
C ILE A 23 17.73 3.88 -4.01
N ALA A 24 17.41 2.57 -3.93
CA ALA A 24 16.75 1.85 -5.00
C ALA A 24 15.34 2.36 -5.29
N VAL A 25 14.57 2.70 -4.25
CA VAL A 25 13.22 3.26 -4.41
C VAL A 25 13.30 4.65 -5.03
N ARG A 26 14.20 5.50 -4.52
CA ARG A 26 14.41 6.84 -5.09
C ARG A 26 14.79 6.77 -6.56
N PHE A 27 15.86 6.03 -6.88
CA PHE A 27 16.33 5.88 -8.25
C PHE A 27 15.24 5.36 -9.19
N PHE A 28 14.49 4.36 -8.75
CA PHE A 28 13.46 3.77 -9.59
C PHE A 28 12.26 4.70 -9.79
N PHE A 29 11.88 5.48 -8.78
CA PHE A 29 10.80 6.46 -8.92
C PHE A 29 11.22 7.67 -9.75
N ASP A 30 12.46 8.16 -9.58
CA ASP A 30 13.05 9.20 -10.43
C ASP A 30 13.06 8.74 -11.90
N PHE A 31 13.44 7.47 -12.15
CA PHE A 31 13.38 6.88 -13.50
C PHE A 31 11.95 6.86 -14.08
N LEU A 32 10.93 6.56 -13.28
CA LEU A 32 9.54 6.59 -13.76
C LEU A 32 9.10 8.02 -14.10
N ASP A 33 9.54 9.01 -13.33
CA ASP A 33 9.28 10.43 -13.60
C ASP A 33 9.97 10.88 -14.90
N ASP A 34 11.25 10.54 -15.09
CA ASP A 34 11.99 10.81 -16.34
C ASP A 34 11.32 10.15 -17.56
N MET A 35 10.79 8.95 -17.40
CA MET A 35 10.07 8.27 -18.49
C MET A 35 8.74 8.94 -18.81
N ALA A 36 8.03 9.48 -17.82
CA ALA A 36 6.82 10.24 -18.04
C ALA A 36 7.12 11.54 -18.81
N GLU A 37 8.14 12.30 -18.39
CA GLU A 37 8.57 13.52 -19.08
C GLU A 37 8.99 13.24 -20.53
N LYS A 38 9.85 12.22 -20.72
CA LYS A 38 10.34 11.84 -22.06
C LYS A 38 9.22 11.50 -23.05
N HIS A 39 8.11 10.97 -22.57
CA HIS A 39 6.97 10.58 -23.41
C HIS A 39 5.81 11.58 -23.38
N GLY A 40 5.99 12.75 -22.75
CA GLY A 40 4.96 13.80 -22.68
C GLY A 40 3.73 13.38 -21.88
N ILE A 41 3.91 12.63 -20.80
CA ILE A 41 2.84 12.21 -19.90
C ILE A 41 2.74 13.24 -18.77
N ASP A 42 1.81 14.16 -18.92
CA ASP A 42 1.58 15.25 -17.94
C ASP A 42 0.55 14.88 -16.85
N ASP A 43 -0.13 13.74 -16.99
CA ASP A 43 -1.13 13.28 -16.03
C ASP A 43 -0.47 12.67 -14.78
N PRO A 44 -0.57 13.31 -13.60
CA PRO A 44 0.06 12.81 -12.38
C PRO A 44 -0.55 11.49 -11.90
N ASP A 45 -1.82 11.20 -12.23
CA ASP A 45 -2.47 9.94 -11.86
C ASP A 45 -1.82 8.75 -12.57
N THR A 46 -1.43 8.92 -13.83
CA THR A 46 -0.70 7.89 -14.59
C THR A 46 0.62 7.52 -13.92
N VAL A 47 1.41 8.51 -13.51
CA VAL A 47 2.71 8.28 -12.85
C VAL A 47 2.52 7.68 -11.44
N HIS A 48 1.50 8.13 -10.70
CA HIS A 48 1.11 7.53 -9.42
C HIS A 48 0.76 6.04 -9.57
N ILE A 49 0.01 5.68 -10.61
CA ILE A 49 -0.34 4.30 -10.93
C ILE A 49 0.92 3.48 -11.23
N TRP A 50 1.89 4.03 -11.98
CA TRP A 50 3.15 3.33 -12.27
C TRP A 50 3.93 3.04 -10.99
N LYS A 51 4.10 4.04 -10.12
CA LYS A 51 4.81 3.91 -8.84
C LYS A 51 4.10 2.90 -7.93
N THR A 52 2.77 2.98 -7.83
CA THR A 52 1.95 2.06 -7.02
C THR A 52 2.02 0.62 -7.54
N ASN A 53 1.85 0.42 -8.85
CA ASN A 53 1.86 -0.90 -9.48
C ASN A 53 3.23 -1.57 -9.50
N SER A 54 4.31 -0.81 -9.30
CA SER A 54 5.67 -1.33 -9.41
C SER A 54 6.29 -1.68 -8.05
N LEU A 55 5.97 -0.95 -6.98
CA LEU A 55 6.54 -1.20 -5.65
C LEU A 55 5.49 -1.60 -4.59
N PRO A 56 4.54 -0.74 -4.15
CA PRO A 56 3.52 -1.10 -3.17
C PRO A 56 2.80 -2.41 -3.50
N LEU A 57 2.27 -2.55 -4.72
CA LEU A 57 1.43 -3.69 -5.09
C LEU A 57 2.21 -4.96 -5.45
N ARG A 58 3.47 -4.82 -5.90
CA ARG A 58 4.29 -5.96 -6.33
C ARG A 58 5.20 -6.50 -5.24
N PHE A 59 5.74 -5.63 -4.41
CA PHE A 59 6.67 -6.00 -3.35
C PHE A 59 5.96 -6.02 -2.00
N TRP A 60 5.45 -4.88 -1.54
CA TRP A 60 4.97 -4.76 -0.16
C TRP A 60 3.72 -5.59 0.13
N VAL A 61 2.75 -5.64 -0.79
CA VAL A 61 1.59 -6.53 -0.66
C VAL A 61 2.03 -8.00 -0.52
N ASN A 62 3.05 -8.43 -1.27
CA ASN A 62 3.55 -9.80 -1.18
C ASN A 62 4.23 -10.07 0.17
N ILE A 63 5.03 -9.12 0.68
CA ILE A 63 5.66 -9.26 2.01
C ILE A 63 4.60 -9.27 3.13
N LEU A 64 3.57 -8.43 3.03
CA LEU A 64 2.48 -8.37 4.01
C LEU A 64 1.64 -9.66 4.04
N LYS A 65 1.38 -10.25 2.87
CA LYS A 65 0.64 -11.51 2.76
C LYS A 65 1.47 -12.74 3.09
N ASN A 66 2.77 -12.71 2.81
CA ASN A 66 3.65 -13.87 2.89
C ASN A 66 4.82 -13.60 3.84
N PRO A 67 4.59 -13.56 5.17
CA PRO A 67 5.65 -13.30 6.14
C PRO A 67 6.76 -14.36 6.10
N GLN A 68 6.49 -15.56 5.58
CA GLN A 68 7.46 -16.62 5.36
C GLN A 68 8.58 -16.27 4.37
N PHE A 69 8.43 -15.20 3.57
CA PHE A 69 9.52 -14.69 2.72
C PHE A 69 10.61 -13.97 3.52
N VAL A 70 10.29 -13.54 4.74
CA VAL A 70 11.20 -12.76 5.60
C VAL A 70 11.55 -13.55 6.87
N PHE A 71 10.61 -14.32 7.40
CA PHE A 71 10.74 -15.02 8.67
C PHE A 71 10.55 -16.52 8.49
N ASP A 72 11.25 -17.32 9.30
CA ASP A 72 11.04 -18.76 9.37
C ASP A 72 9.82 -19.07 10.25
N VAL A 73 8.62 -18.93 9.68
CA VAL A 73 7.33 -19.12 10.37
C VAL A 73 6.35 -19.91 9.51
N GLN A 74 5.54 -20.73 10.16
CA GLN A 74 4.39 -21.37 9.53
C GLN A 74 3.16 -20.46 9.66
N VAL A 75 2.46 -20.22 8.55
CA VAL A 75 1.25 -19.41 8.50
C VAL A 75 0.05 -20.34 8.47
N THR A 76 -0.87 -20.18 9.42
CA THR A 76 -2.14 -20.92 9.44
C THR A 76 -3.18 -20.21 8.57
N ASP A 77 -4.20 -20.93 8.10
CA ASP A 77 -5.28 -20.37 7.26
C ASP A 77 -5.97 -19.17 7.91
N SER A 78 -6.14 -19.17 9.24
CA SER A 78 -6.73 -18.03 9.95
C SER A 78 -5.82 -16.80 9.93
N VAL A 79 -4.50 -16.98 10.02
CA VAL A 79 -3.54 -15.87 9.92
C VAL A 79 -3.48 -15.36 8.49
N ASP A 80 -3.46 -16.24 7.50
CA ASP A 80 -3.49 -15.87 6.08
C ASP A 80 -4.72 -15.02 5.73
N ALA A 81 -5.90 -15.39 6.25
CA ALA A 81 -7.12 -14.61 6.08
C ALA A 81 -7.01 -13.19 6.69
N VAL A 82 -6.43 -13.07 7.89
CA VAL A 82 -6.22 -11.76 8.54
C VAL A 82 -5.21 -10.91 7.78
N LEU A 83 -4.10 -11.50 7.33
CA LEU A 83 -3.08 -10.81 6.53
C LEU A 83 -3.62 -10.38 5.17
N SER A 84 -4.49 -11.18 4.56
CA SER A 84 -5.18 -10.81 3.32
C SER A 84 -6.09 -9.60 3.48
N VAL A 85 -6.77 -9.46 4.62
CA VAL A 85 -7.54 -8.25 4.96
C VAL A 85 -6.63 -7.03 5.09
N ILE A 86 -5.53 -7.15 5.83
CA ILE A 86 -4.56 -6.06 6.03
C ILE A 86 -3.92 -5.65 4.70
N ALA A 87 -3.50 -6.61 3.89
CA ALA A 87 -2.94 -6.37 2.56
C ALA A 87 -3.95 -5.69 1.64
N GLN A 88 -5.23 -6.07 1.68
CA GLN A 88 -6.26 -5.38 0.91
C GLN A 88 -6.44 -3.93 1.36
N THR A 89 -6.41 -3.66 2.67
CA THR A 89 -6.42 -2.28 3.18
C THR A 89 -5.20 -1.48 2.71
N PHE A 90 -4.02 -2.10 2.62
CA PHE A 90 -2.83 -1.47 2.06
C PHE A 90 -3.03 -1.13 0.57
N ILE A 91 -3.58 -2.06 -0.21
CA ILE A 91 -3.93 -1.83 -1.62
C ILE A 91 -4.88 -0.63 -1.73
N ASP A 92 -5.97 -0.63 -0.95
CA ASP A 92 -6.99 0.43 -0.97
C ASP A 92 -6.41 1.80 -0.55
N SER A 93 -5.34 1.82 0.26
CA SER A 93 -4.64 3.06 0.62
C SER A 93 -3.78 3.63 -0.51
N CYS A 94 -3.41 2.82 -1.51
CA CYS A 94 -2.62 3.27 -2.65
C CYS A 94 -3.47 3.67 -3.87
N THR A 95 -4.79 3.40 -3.86
CA THR A 95 -5.65 3.77 -4.99
C THR A 95 -6.04 5.24 -4.95
N THR A 96 -6.09 5.90 -6.11
CA THR A 96 -6.62 7.27 -6.24
C THR A 96 -8.15 7.31 -6.19
N THR A 97 -8.81 6.20 -6.50
CA THR A 97 -10.27 6.12 -6.52
C THR A 97 -10.87 6.19 -5.10
N GLU A 98 -11.77 7.15 -4.89
CA GLU A 98 -12.62 7.16 -3.70
C GLU A 98 -13.74 6.13 -3.86
N HIS A 99 -13.81 5.17 -2.95
CA HIS A 99 -14.92 4.24 -2.86
C HIS A 99 -15.81 4.62 -1.68
N LYS A 100 -17.06 4.98 -1.96
CA LYS A 100 -18.09 5.12 -0.92
C LYS A 100 -18.44 3.74 -0.41
N VAL A 101 -17.99 3.43 0.80
CA VAL A 101 -18.39 2.22 1.51
C VAL A 101 -19.88 2.29 1.86
N GLY A 102 -20.59 1.20 1.58
CA GLY A 102 -22.01 1.04 1.83
C GLY A 102 -22.33 -0.35 2.37
N ARG A 103 -23.61 -0.63 2.57
CA ARG A 103 -24.09 -1.90 3.17
C ARG A 103 -23.64 -3.15 2.40
N ASP A 104 -23.44 -3.03 1.09
CA ASP A 104 -23.04 -4.13 0.21
C ASP A 104 -21.51 -4.21 0.00
N SER A 105 -20.75 -3.36 0.69
CA SER A 105 -19.28 -3.40 0.62
C SER A 105 -18.71 -4.63 1.34
N PRO A 106 -17.63 -5.23 0.82
CA PRO A 106 -16.91 -6.30 1.50
C PRO A 106 -16.56 -5.93 2.95
N VAL A 107 -16.71 -6.87 3.87
CA VAL A 107 -16.54 -6.66 5.33
C VAL A 107 -15.16 -6.09 5.67
N ASN A 108 -14.12 -6.52 4.97
CA ASN A 108 -12.75 -6.02 5.12
C ASN A 108 -12.63 -4.52 4.79
N LYS A 109 -13.37 -4.02 3.80
CA LYS A 109 -13.42 -2.59 3.48
C LYS A 109 -14.16 -1.80 4.54
N LEU A 110 -15.22 -2.39 5.12
CA LEU A 110 -15.94 -1.78 6.24
C LEU A 110 -15.09 -1.69 7.50
N LEU A 111 -14.23 -2.69 7.74
CA LEU A 111 -13.38 -2.76 8.94
C LEU A 111 -12.38 -1.60 9.03
N TYR A 112 -11.79 -1.19 7.91
CA TYR A 112 -10.79 -0.11 7.83
C TYR A 112 -11.29 1.16 7.12
N ALA A 113 -12.61 1.26 6.92
CA ALA A 113 -13.23 2.38 6.20
C ALA A 113 -12.84 3.76 6.75
N ARG A 114 -12.64 3.86 8.08
CA ARG A 114 -12.31 5.12 8.75
C ARG A 114 -10.82 5.47 8.62
N GLU A 115 -9.98 4.45 8.48
CA GLU A 115 -8.52 4.56 8.50
C GLU A 115 -7.94 4.78 7.10
N ILE A 116 -8.58 4.23 6.06
CA ILE A 116 -8.14 4.34 4.65
C ILE A 116 -7.85 5.79 4.24
N PRO A 117 -8.71 6.80 4.50
CA PRO A 117 -8.42 8.18 4.13
C PRO A 117 -7.12 8.72 4.74
N ARG A 118 -6.83 8.36 6.00
CA ARG A 118 -5.57 8.73 6.68
C ARG A 118 -4.38 8.05 6.01
N TYR A 119 -4.52 6.79 5.59
CA TYR A 119 -3.43 6.09 4.90
C TYR A 119 -3.17 6.64 3.49
N LYS A 120 -4.21 7.02 2.74
CA LYS A 120 -4.05 7.70 1.43
C LYS A 120 -3.19 8.96 1.55
N GLN A 121 -3.40 9.76 2.60
CA GLN A 121 -2.56 10.94 2.89
C GLN A 121 -1.09 10.60 3.18
N LEU A 122 -0.74 9.36 3.55
CA LEU A 122 0.65 8.93 3.69
C LEU A 122 1.27 8.56 2.34
N VAL A 123 0.46 8.19 1.34
CA VAL A 123 0.92 7.83 -0.01
C VAL A 123 1.05 9.07 -0.90
N GLU A 124 0.13 10.03 -0.77
CA GLU A 124 0.10 11.27 -1.55
C GLU A 124 1.18 12.30 -1.14
N ARG A 125 1.95 12.03 -0.08
CA ARG A 125 3.00 12.90 0.44
C ARG A 125 4.39 12.44 0.03
#